data_AF-A0A966SHF3-F1
#
_entry.id   AF-A0A966SHF3-F1
#
_cell.length_a   1.000
_cell.length_b   1.000
_cell.length_c   1.000
_cell.angle_alpha   90.00
_cell.angle_beta   90.00
_cell.angle_gamma   90.00
#
_symmetry.space_group_name_H-M   'P 1'
#
loop_
_entity.id
_entity.type
_entity.pdbx_description
1 polymer ?
#
loop_
_entity_poly.entity_id
_entity_poly.type
_entity_poly.pdbx_seq_one_letter_code
_entity_poly.pdbx_strand_id
1 'polypeptide(L)'
;PVFEEKLLFALLWNRNLRGFWRQELGESFLSRLQKAVPYTWVVDPTPLPPHAAIPELNLTDWRQLMALSQRERELILKVSGYSEEAWGARGVYFGSDLSAEQWSVAVQKALLEFDRTPYVLQRYHKPRLVQSNYWDFERNQLVPMPGRVRLCPYYFVAGEGDSARANLSGVLATICPADKKIIHGMKDAILAPCTA
;
A
#
# COMPACT_ATOMS: atom_id res chain seq x y z
N PRO A 1 -6.23 -14.22 -9.08
CA PRO A 1 -4.87 -13.95 -8.53
C PRO A 1 -4.18 -12.70 -9.12
N VAL A 2 -4.44 -12.34 -10.40
CA VAL A 2 -3.84 -11.17 -11.09
C VAL A 2 -4.03 -9.83 -10.36
N PHE A 3 -5.08 -9.73 -9.53
CA PHE A 3 -5.44 -8.53 -8.78
C PHE A 3 -4.55 -8.24 -7.55
N GLU A 4 -3.58 -9.09 -7.22
CA GLU A 4 -2.64 -8.87 -6.09
C GLU A 4 -1.30 -8.22 -6.51
N GLU A 5 -1.11 -7.96 -7.82
CA GLU A 5 0.11 -7.35 -8.35
C GLU A 5 0.26 -5.88 -7.93
N LYS A 6 1.35 -5.55 -7.24
CA LYS A 6 1.58 -4.21 -6.69
C LYS A 6 2.32 -3.29 -7.65
N LEU A 7 2.94 -3.83 -8.71
CA LEU A 7 3.60 -3.05 -9.77
C LEU A 7 2.61 -2.10 -10.46
N LEU A 8 1.34 -2.51 -10.56
CA LEU A 8 0.27 -1.69 -11.12
C LEU A 8 0.16 -0.32 -10.43
N PHE A 9 0.43 -0.24 -9.13
CA PHE A 9 0.45 1.04 -8.42
C PHE A 9 1.59 1.93 -8.90
N ALA A 10 2.77 1.38 -9.18
CA ALA A 10 3.88 2.17 -9.74
C ALA A 10 3.60 2.59 -11.18
N LEU A 11 2.98 1.73 -11.99
CA LEU A 11 2.60 2.05 -13.37
C LEU A 11 1.54 3.16 -13.44
N LEU A 12 0.62 3.25 -12.47
CA LEU A 12 -0.33 4.36 -12.35
C LEU A 12 0.37 5.72 -12.20
N TRP A 13 1.51 5.74 -11.50
CA TRP A 13 2.31 6.94 -11.25
C TRP A 13 3.39 7.19 -12.31
N ASN A 14 3.59 6.26 -13.25
CA ASN A 14 4.59 6.42 -14.31
C ASN A 14 4.15 7.51 -15.30
N ARG A 15 4.95 8.60 -15.34
CA ARG A 15 4.69 9.75 -16.22
C ARG A 15 4.57 9.36 -17.70
N ASN A 16 5.33 8.38 -18.16
CA ASN A 16 5.31 7.93 -19.56
C ASN A 16 3.99 7.26 -19.94
N LEU A 17 3.26 6.71 -18.96
CA LEU A 17 1.95 6.09 -19.14
C LEU A 17 0.79 7.07 -18.94
N ARG A 18 1.05 8.34 -18.61
CA ARG A 18 -0.01 9.31 -18.33
C ARG A 18 -0.95 9.50 -19.53
N GLY A 19 -0.43 9.55 -20.76
CA GLY A 19 -1.24 9.67 -21.97
C GLY A 19 -2.19 8.48 -22.13
N PHE A 20 -1.66 7.26 -21.99
CA PHE A 20 -2.41 6.03 -22.00
C PHE A 20 -3.52 6.01 -20.94
N TRP A 21 -3.19 6.28 -19.68
CA TRP A 21 -4.20 6.29 -18.61
C TRP A 21 -5.29 7.34 -18.80
N ARG A 22 -4.95 8.52 -19.33
CA ARG A 22 -5.96 9.55 -19.64
C ARG A 22 -6.91 9.11 -20.75
N GLN A 23 -6.41 8.38 -21.75
CA GLN A 23 -7.22 7.83 -22.83
C GLN A 23 -8.17 6.73 -22.33
N GLU A 24 -7.64 5.77 -21.55
CA GLU A 24 -8.41 4.61 -21.10
C GLU A 24 -9.39 4.93 -19.95
N LEU A 25 -9.01 5.83 -19.04
CA LEU A 25 -9.80 6.12 -17.84
C LEU A 25 -10.50 7.47 -17.88
N GLY A 26 -9.99 8.43 -18.67
CA GLY A 26 -10.36 9.84 -18.57
C GLY A 26 -9.72 10.55 -17.38
N GLU A 27 -9.55 11.87 -17.49
CA GLU A 27 -8.83 12.69 -16.49
C GLU A 27 -9.46 12.60 -15.09
N SER A 28 -10.80 12.64 -15.01
CA SER A 28 -11.49 12.69 -13.71
C SER A 28 -11.36 11.40 -12.91
N PHE A 29 -11.31 10.24 -13.58
CA PHE A 29 -11.12 8.95 -12.93
C PHE A 29 -9.66 8.73 -12.57
N LEU A 30 -8.73 9.08 -13.47
CA LEU A 30 -7.29 9.02 -13.17
C LEU A 30 -6.94 9.87 -11.94
N SER A 31 -7.44 11.10 -11.85
CA SER A 31 -7.23 11.97 -10.69
C SER A 31 -7.79 11.36 -9.40
N ARG A 32 -8.97 10.72 -9.46
CA ARG A 32 -9.56 10.03 -8.30
C ARG A 32 -8.73 8.82 -7.86
N LEU A 33 -8.23 8.02 -8.80
CA LEU A 33 -7.36 6.88 -8.48
C LEU A 33 -6.04 7.35 -7.86
N GLN A 34 -5.42 8.39 -8.40
CA GLN A 34 -4.19 8.97 -7.84
C GLN A 34 -4.37 9.57 -6.44
N LYS A 35 -5.57 10.04 -6.08
CA LYS A 35 -5.89 10.45 -4.70
C LYS A 35 -6.00 9.25 -3.74
N ALA A 36 -6.42 8.10 -4.23
CA ALA A 36 -6.65 6.90 -3.42
C ALA A 36 -5.38 6.02 -3.30
N VAL A 37 -4.54 5.98 -4.33
CA VAL A 37 -3.34 5.15 -4.40
C VAL A 37 -2.12 6.01 -4.06
N PRO A 38 -1.39 5.75 -2.97
CA PRO A 38 -0.19 6.51 -2.66
C PRO A 38 0.86 6.48 -3.77
N TYR A 39 1.67 7.54 -3.88
CA TYR A 39 2.78 7.58 -4.84
C TYR A 39 3.68 6.36 -4.67
N THR A 40 3.93 5.64 -5.76
CA THR A 40 4.60 4.34 -5.76
C THR A 40 5.67 4.31 -6.84
N TRP A 41 6.82 3.72 -6.52
CA TRP A 41 7.94 3.51 -7.43
C TRP A 41 8.21 2.01 -7.57
N VAL A 42 8.72 1.62 -8.73
CA VAL A 42 9.39 0.33 -8.91
C VAL A 42 10.83 0.48 -8.42
N VAL A 43 11.30 -0.43 -7.58
CA VAL A 43 12.69 -0.42 -7.07
C VAL A 43 13.60 -1.14 -8.08
N ASP A 44 13.76 -0.53 -9.25
CA ASP A 44 14.60 -1.04 -10.35
C ASP A 44 16.07 -0.63 -10.12
N PRO A 45 17.01 -1.59 -9.95
CA PRO A 45 18.42 -1.31 -9.67
C PRO A 45 19.20 -0.77 -10.87
N THR A 46 18.58 -0.59 -12.04
CA THR A 46 19.21 -0.02 -13.23
C THR A 46 19.83 1.35 -12.91
N PRO A 47 21.14 1.55 -13.13
CA PRO A 47 21.79 2.81 -12.83
C PRO A 47 21.18 3.99 -13.59
N LEU A 48 20.92 5.09 -12.87
CA LEU A 48 20.47 6.33 -13.49
C LEU A 48 21.66 7.10 -14.09
N PRO A 49 21.43 7.90 -15.15
CA PRO A 49 22.41 8.88 -15.60
C PRO A 49 22.84 9.83 -14.47
N PRO A 50 24.08 10.35 -14.45
CA PRO A 50 24.61 11.13 -13.32
C PRO A 50 23.81 12.37 -12.93
N HIS A 51 23.04 12.94 -13.86
CA HIS A 51 22.21 14.14 -13.66
C HIS A 51 20.72 13.82 -13.51
N ALA A 52 20.34 12.54 -13.51
CA ALA A 52 18.97 12.10 -13.30
C ALA A 52 18.70 11.81 -11.83
N ALA A 53 17.44 11.92 -11.41
CA ALA A 53 17.00 11.58 -10.07
C ALA A 53 15.65 10.87 -10.12
N ILE A 54 15.42 10.01 -9.12
CA ILE A 54 14.15 9.36 -8.86
C ILE A 54 13.15 10.46 -8.46
N PRO A 55 12.06 10.65 -9.23
CA PRO A 55 11.08 11.69 -8.95
C PRO A 55 10.57 11.59 -7.52
N GLU A 56 10.23 12.73 -6.91
CA GLU A 56 9.66 12.84 -5.55
C GLU A 56 10.60 12.45 -4.40
N LEU A 57 11.70 11.73 -4.67
CA LEU A 57 12.71 11.33 -3.68
C LEU A 57 14.04 12.10 -3.83
N ASN A 58 14.33 12.62 -5.03
CA ASN A 58 15.61 13.28 -5.37
C ASN A 58 16.85 12.41 -5.09
N LEU A 59 16.70 11.09 -5.20
CA LEU A 59 17.79 10.12 -5.09
C LEU A 59 18.32 9.77 -6.47
N THR A 60 19.62 9.52 -6.59
CA THR A 60 20.29 9.10 -7.84
C THR A 60 20.60 7.60 -7.86
N ASP A 61 20.61 6.95 -6.69
CA ASP A 61 20.77 5.49 -6.53
C ASP A 61 19.84 5.01 -5.40
N TRP A 62 19.12 3.91 -5.61
CA TRP A 62 18.28 3.28 -4.59
C TRP A 62 19.04 2.88 -3.32
N ARG A 63 20.35 2.62 -3.41
CA ARG A 63 21.21 2.36 -2.24
C ARG A 63 21.21 3.52 -1.25
N GLN A 64 20.95 4.74 -1.70
CA GLN A 64 20.83 5.91 -0.83
C GLN A 64 19.63 5.81 0.13
N LEU A 65 18.63 4.96 -0.15
CA LEU A 65 17.56 4.68 0.81
C LEU A 65 18.10 4.18 2.16
N MET A 66 19.22 3.44 2.15
CA MET A 66 19.83 2.87 3.36
C MET A 66 20.35 3.96 4.32
N ALA A 67 20.72 5.12 3.78
CA ALA A 67 21.27 6.23 4.55
C ALA A 67 20.20 7.21 5.08
N LEU A 68 18.93 7.04 4.68
CA LEU A 68 17.84 7.90 5.15
C LEU A 68 17.60 7.74 6.65
N SER A 69 17.39 8.86 7.34
CA SER A 69 16.97 8.86 8.74
C SER A 69 15.56 8.29 8.90
N GLN A 70 15.18 7.93 10.13
CA GLN A 70 13.83 7.41 10.43
C GLN A 70 12.69 8.34 9.98
N ARG A 71 12.92 9.66 10.01
CA ARG A 71 11.93 10.67 9.61
C ARG A 71 11.80 10.81 8.10
N GLU A 72 12.87 10.53 7.35
CA GLU A 72 12.89 10.64 5.88
C GLU A 72 12.31 9.39 5.21
N ARG A 73 12.17 8.29 5.95
CA ARG A 73 11.67 7.00 5.44
C ARG A 73 10.24 6.68 5.88
N GLU A 74 9.34 7.65 5.79
CA GLU A 74 7.88 7.41 5.79
C GLU A 74 7.46 6.69 4.49
N LEU A 75 7.99 5.49 4.31
CA LEU A 75 7.98 4.70 3.09
C LEU A 75 7.68 3.25 3.43
N ILE A 76 6.86 2.61 2.60
CA ILE A 76 6.59 1.18 2.63
C ILE A 76 7.34 0.54 1.47
N LEU A 77 8.28 -0.36 1.78
CA LEU A 77 8.89 -1.25 0.81
C LEU A 77 8.13 -2.57 0.85
N LYS A 78 7.59 -3.02 -0.28
CA LYS A 78 6.78 -4.25 -0.31
C LYS A 78 7.04 -5.06 -1.57
N VAL A 79 7.07 -6.37 -1.38
CA VAL A 79 7.25 -7.35 -2.46
C VAL A 79 6.07 -7.28 -3.43
N SER A 80 6.39 -7.29 -4.72
CA SER A 80 5.44 -7.33 -5.82
C SER A 80 5.42 -8.72 -6.48
N GLY A 81 4.30 -9.08 -7.10
CA GLY A 81 4.10 -10.44 -7.61
C GLY A 81 3.74 -11.49 -6.56
N TYR A 82 3.64 -12.74 -7.04
CA TYR A 82 3.36 -13.91 -6.22
C TYR A 82 4.65 -14.37 -5.55
N SER A 83 4.82 -13.97 -4.30
CA SER A 83 5.84 -14.49 -3.41
C SER A 83 5.15 -15.17 -2.24
N GLU A 84 5.70 -16.30 -1.76
CA GLU A 84 5.25 -16.92 -0.50
C GLU A 84 5.36 -15.94 0.69
N GLU A 85 6.25 -14.95 0.59
CA GLU A 85 6.41 -13.88 1.58
C GLU A 85 5.35 -12.79 1.47
N ALA A 86 4.56 -12.74 0.38
CA ALA A 86 3.50 -11.76 0.21
C ALA A 86 2.32 -11.98 1.17
N TRP A 87 2.17 -13.20 1.70
CA TRP A 87 1.15 -13.56 2.69
C TRP A 87 1.64 -13.30 4.13
N GLY A 88 0.76 -12.75 4.97
CA GLY A 88 1.03 -12.59 6.41
C GLY A 88 2.02 -11.46 6.78
N ALA A 89 2.09 -10.39 5.97
CA ALA A 89 2.90 -9.18 6.21
C ALA A 89 4.44 -9.37 6.21
N ARG A 90 4.96 -10.54 5.80
CA ARG A 90 6.41 -10.82 5.80
C ARG A 90 7.16 -10.06 4.70
N GLY A 91 6.51 -9.76 3.59
CA GLY A 91 7.04 -8.98 2.48
C GLY A 91 6.67 -7.50 2.52
N VAL A 92 6.37 -6.92 3.69
CA VAL A 92 6.04 -5.49 3.85
C VAL A 92 6.92 -4.88 4.95
N TYR A 93 7.72 -3.89 4.58
CA TYR A 93 8.67 -3.22 5.46
C TYR A 93 8.29 -1.75 5.60
N PHE A 94 7.98 -1.30 6.81
CA PHE A 94 7.76 0.12 7.08
C PHE A 94 9.08 0.77 7.53
N GLY A 95 9.63 1.65 6.68
CA GLY A 95 10.92 2.28 6.93
C GLY A 95 11.02 2.90 8.32
N SER A 96 10.11 3.79 8.69
CA SER A 96 10.16 4.49 9.99
C SER A 96 9.99 3.57 11.21
N ASP A 97 9.61 2.30 11.05
CA ASP A 97 9.42 1.35 12.15
C ASP A 97 10.61 0.41 12.37
N LEU A 98 11.48 0.26 11.36
CA LEU A 98 12.65 -0.62 11.45
C LEU A 98 13.84 0.06 12.14
N SER A 99 14.92 -0.67 12.44
CA SER A 99 16.22 -0.05 12.71
C SER A 99 16.89 0.47 11.41
N ALA A 100 18.04 1.13 11.51
CA ALA A 100 18.82 1.47 10.31
C ALA A 100 19.37 0.21 9.63
N GLU A 101 19.85 -0.77 10.41
CA GLU A 101 20.37 -2.03 9.86
C GLU A 101 19.26 -2.84 9.19
N GLN A 102 18.11 -3.01 9.84
CA GLN A 102 16.98 -3.77 9.32
C GLN A 102 16.45 -3.18 8.01
N TRP A 103 16.33 -1.85 7.94
CA TRP A 103 15.95 -1.16 6.71
C TRP A 103 16.97 -1.36 5.59
N SER A 104 18.27 -1.28 5.92
CA SER A 104 19.33 -1.50 4.95
C SER A 104 19.30 -2.92 4.38
N VAL A 105 19.08 -3.94 5.22
CA VAL A 105 18.89 -5.33 4.80
C VAL A 105 17.69 -5.46 3.85
N ALA A 106 16.56 -4.82 4.17
CA ALA A 106 15.36 -4.87 3.33
C ALA A 106 15.59 -4.22 1.96
N VAL A 107 16.26 -3.06 1.91
CA VAL A 107 16.63 -2.39 0.64
C VAL A 107 17.59 -3.23 -0.18
N GLN A 108 18.62 -3.81 0.44
CA GLN A 108 19.56 -4.70 -0.27
C GLN A 108 18.86 -5.92 -0.86
N LYS A 109 17.97 -6.55 -0.09
CA LYS A 109 17.14 -7.66 -0.58
C LYS A 109 16.34 -7.25 -1.81
N ALA A 110 15.64 -6.12 -1.74
CA ALA A 110 14.82 -5.61 -2.85
C ALA A 110 15.63 -5.38 -4.14
N LEU A 111 16.86 -4.87 -4.02
CA LEU A 111 17.74 -4.65 -5.17
C LEU A 111 18.30 -5.94 -5.75
N LEU A 112 18.68 -6.89 -4.89
CA LEU A 112 19.24 -8.18 -5.32
C LEU A 112 18.20 -9.09 -5.96
N GLU A 113 16.95 -9.03 -5.51
CA GLU A 113 15.88 -9.91 -5.97
C GLU A 113 15.11 -9.38 -7.17
N PHE A 114 15.42 -8.18 -7.68
CA PHE A 114 14.62 -7.48 -8.69
C PHE A 114 14.22 -8.35 -9.90
N ASP A 115 15.17 -9.08 -10.49
CA ASP A 115 14.94 -9.91 -11.68
C ASP A 115 14.04 -11.13 -11.44
N ARG A 116 13.85 -11.51 -10.17
CA ARG A 116 13.05 -12.67 -9.75
C ARG A 116 11.72 -12.25 -9.11
N THR A 117 11.79 -11.32 -8.18
CA THR A 117 10.67 -10.84 -7.38
C THR A 117 10.83 -9.33 -7.19
N PRO A 118 10.20 -8.51 -8.06
CA PRO A 118 10.37 -7.06 -7.98
C PRO A 118 9.73 -6.50 -6.72
N TYR A 119 10.28 -5.40 -6.24
CA TYR A 119 9.73 -4.66 -5.11
C TYR A 119 9.18 -3.31 -5.57
N VAL A 120 8.15 -2.85 -4.85
CA VAL A 120 7.70 -1.46 -4.95
C VAL A 120 7.99 -0.73 -3.66
N LEU A 121 8.42 0.53 -3.81
CA LEU A 121 8.47 1.50 -2.74
C LEU A 121 7.20 2.35 -2.82
N GLN A 122 6.59 2.70 -1.70
CA GLN A 122 5.35 3.47 -1.68
C GLN A 122 5.39 4.50 -0.54
N ARG A 123 4.88 5.71 -0.76
CA ARG A 123 4.70 6.69 0.33
C ARG A 123 3.78 6.09 1.40
N TYR A 124 4.19 6.16 2.66
CA TYR A 124 3.33 5.75 3.76
C TYR A 124 2.30 6.84 4.04
N HIS A 125 1.02 6.44 4.11
CA HIS A 125 -0.05 7.31 4.57
C HIS A 125 -0.55 6.78 5.91
N LYS A 126 -0.41 7.60 6.96
CA LYS A 126 -0.81 7.24 8.31
C LYS A 126 -2.33 7.01 8.37
N PRO A 127 -2.81 5.81 8.72
CA PRO A 127 -4.25 5.54 8.80
C PRO A 127 -4.91 6.38 9.90
N ARG A 128 -6.15 6.79 9.63
CA ARG A 128 -6.96 7.57 10.57
C ARG A 128 -7.29 6.75 11.82
N LEU A 129 -7.22 7.40 12.98
CA LEU A 129 -7.72 6.86 14.24
C LEU A 129 -9.23 7.08 14.32
N VAL A 130 -9.96 6.03 14.65
CA VAL A 130 -11.41 6.04 14.88
C VAL A 130 -11.69 5.54 16.30
N GLN A 131 -12.74 6.08 16.91
CA GLN A 131 -13.26 5.54 18.17
C GLN A 131 -14.09 4.31 17.82
N SER A 132 -13.82 3.20 18.50
CA SER A 132 -14.50 1.92 18.29
C SER A 132 -14.57 1.15 19.60
N ASN A 133 -15.47 0.18 19.65
CA ASN A 133 -15.64 -0.70 20.80
C ASN A 133 -15.79 -2.14 20.30
N TYR A 134 -15.37 -3.10 21.10
CA TYR A 134 -15.68 -4.53 20.88
C TYR A 134 -16.40 -5.10 22.09
N TRP A 135 -17.14 -6.18 21.88
CA TRP A 135 -17.77 -6.92 22.99
C TRP A 135 -16.81 -7.99 23.51
N ASP A 136 -16.44 -7.90 24.78
CA ASP A 136 -15.68 -8.93 25.48
C ASP A 136 -16.67 -9.98 26.01
N PHE A 137 -16.70 -11.15 25.38
CA PHE A 137 -17.62 -12.23 25.73
C PHE A 137 -17.29 -12.89 27.07
N GLU A 138 -16.03 -12.88 27.51
CA GLU A 138 -15.63 -13.46 28.80
C GLU A 138 -16.09 -12.56 29.95
N ARG A 139 -15.95 -11.25 29.77
CA ARG A 139 -16.33 -10.24 30.76
C ARG A 139 -17.77 -9.73 30.61
N ASN A 140 -18.47 -10.15 29.55
CA ASN A 140 -19.81 -9.73 29.18
C ASN A 140 -20.00 -8.20 29.19
N GLN A 141 -19.06 -7.47 28.58
CA GLN A 141 -19.05 -6.01 28.58
C GLN A 141 -18.54 -5.41 27.29
N LEU A 142 -18.93 -4.17 27.02
CA LEU A 142 -18.40 -3.38 25.91
C LEU A 142 -17.07 -2.75 26.31
N VAL A 143 -16.01 -3.01 25.54
CA VAL A 143 -14.66 -2.50 25.79
C VAL A 143 -14.27 -1.47 24.74
N PRO A 144 -13.92 -0.23 25.14
CA PRO A 144 -13.36 0.75 24.23
C PRO A 144 -12.03 0.31 23.64
N MET A 145 -11.91 0.43 22.33
CA MET A 145 -10.70 0.15 21.58
C MET A 145 -10.56 1.18 20.45
N PRO A 146 -10.01 2.38 20.73
CA PRO A 146 -9.62 3.31 19.67
C PRO A 146 -8.65 2.60 18.73
N GLY A 147 -8.90 2.71 17.42
CA GLY A 147 -8.19 1.89 16.45
C GLY A 147 -7.96 2.59 15.12
N ARG A 148 -7.06 2.03 14.33
CA ARG A 148 -6.79 2.46 12.95
C ARG A 148 -7.58 1.61 11.99
N VAL A 149 -8.27 2.26 11.05
CA VAL A 149 -9.21 1.59 10.14
C VAL A 149 -8.63 1.42 8.74
N ARG A 150 -8.82 0.23 8.17
CA ARG A 150 -8.72 -0.07 6.74
C ARG A 150 -10.12 -0.38 6.21
N LEU A 151 -10.53 0.30 5.13
CA LEU A 151 -11.79 0.04 4.45
C LEU A 151 -11.53 -0.83 3.21
N CYS A 152 -12.30 -1.90 3.07
CA CYS A 152 -12.28 -2.80 1.93
C CYS A 152 -13.67 -2.75 1.25
N PRO A 153 -13.86 -1.86 0.25
CA PRO A 153 -15.12 -1.77 -0.48
C PRO A 153 -15.29 -2.92 -1.48
N TYR A 154 -16.49 -3.49 -1.55
CA TYR A 154 -16.87 -4.56 -2.47
C TYR A 154 -17.84 -4.00 -3.52
N TYR A 155 -17.49 -4.17 -4.78
CA TYR A 155 -18.30 -3.72 -5.91
C TYR A 155 -18.80 -4.92 -6.71
N PHE A 156 -20.07 -4.89 -7.09
CA PHE A 156 -20.64 -5.82 -8.07
C PHE A 156 -20.95 -5.07 -9.36
N VAL A 157 -20.62 -5.70 -10.49
CA VAL A 157 -20.93 -5.15 -11.80
C VAL A 157 -22.31 -5.65 -12.22
N ALA A 158 -23.21 -4.73 -12.55
CA ALA A 158 -24.54 -5.02 -13.07
C ALA A 158 -24.71 -4.46 -14.48
N GLY A 159 -25.47 -5.15 -15.34
CA GLY A 159 -25.64 -4.82 -16.75
C GLY A 159 -24.67 -5.58 -17.67
N GLU A 160 -24.77 -5.35 -18.97
CA GLU A 160 -23.97 -6.03 -20.00
C GLU A 160 -23.32 -5.02 -20.97
N GLY A 161 -22.14 -5.38 -21.50
CA GLY A 161 -21.39 -4.54 -22.43
C GLY A 161 -21.17 -3.12 -21.91
N ASP A 162 -21.43 -2.11 -22.74
CA ASP A 162 -21.24 -0.69 -22.41
C ASP A 162 -22.21 -0.17 -21.33
N SER A 163 -23.26 -0.93 -21.00
CA SER A 163 -24.19 -0.60 -19.93
C SER A 163 -23.73 -1.08 -18.55
N ALA A 164 -22.68 -1.91 -18.49
CA ALA A 164 -22.16 -2.46 -17.24
C ALA A 164 -21.70 -1.35 -16.27
N ARG A 165 -22.17 -1.38 -15.03
CA ARG A 165 -21.79 -0.41 -13.98
C ARG A 165 -21.39 -1.13 -12.70
N ALA A 166 -20.27 -0.69 -12.12
CA ALA A 166 -19.83 -1.13 -10.80
C ALA A 166 -20.64 -0.42 -9.70
N ASN A 167 -21.33 -1.20 -8.86
CA ASN A 167 -22.14 -0.72 -7.75
C ASN A 167 -21.50 -1.14 -6.42
N LEU A 168 -21.27 -0.17 -5.53
CA LEU A 168 -20.81 -0.44 -4.18
C LEU A 168 -21.89 -1.25 -3.45
N SER A 169 -21.54 -2.46 -3.04
CA SER A 169 -22.49 -3.42 -2.46
C SER A 169 -22.23 -3.67 -0.96
N GLY A 170 -21.08 -3.22 -0.47
CA GLY A 170 -20.75 -3.24 0.95
C GLY A 170 -19.32 -2.80 1.18
N VAL A 171 -18.99 -2.50 2.43
CA VAL A 171 -17.61 -2.19 2.84
C VAL A 171 -17.30 -2.97 4.10
N LEU A 172 -16.16 -3.65 4.14
CA LEU A 172 -15.63 -4.23 5.37
C LEU A 172 -14.64 -3.26 6.01
N ALA A 173 -14.92 -2.81 7.22
CA ALA A 173 -13.94 -2.14 8.05
C ALA A 173 -13.13 -3.17 8.85
N THR A 174 -11.80 -3.11 8.72
CA THR A 174 -10.86 -3.78 9.62
C THR A 174 -10.25 -2.72 10.53
N ILE A 175 -10.55 -2.77 11.83
CA ILE A 175 -10.06 -1.80 12.81
C ILE A 175 -9.05 -2.50 13.73
N CYS A 176 -7.79 -2.12 13.64
CA CYS A 176 -6.72 -2.65 14.49
C CYS A 176 -6.43 -1.69 15.66
N PRO A 177 -5.87 -2.17 16.78
CA PRO A 177 -5.43 -1.34 17.89
C PRO A 177 -4.56 -0.14 17.46
N ALA A 178 -4.66 0.98 18.17
CA ALA A 178 -4.06 2.27 17.77
C ALA A 178 -2.53 2.27 17.64
N ASP A 179 -1.85 1.37 18.36
CA ASP A 179 -0.40 1.15 18.33
C ASP A 179 0.05 0.47 17.02
N LYS A 180 -0.85 -0.20 16.30
CA LYS A 180 -0.53 -0.81 15.00
C LYS A 180 -0.35 0.26 13.93
N LYS A 181 0.74 0.16 13.17
CA LYS A 181 1.09 1.07 12.07
C LYS A 181 0.68 0.48 10.72
N ILE A 182 0.89 -0.83 10.51
CA ILE A 182 0.43 -1.56 9.33
C ILE A 182 -0.90 -2.23 9.68
N ILE A 183 -1.94 -1.96 8.88
CA ILE A 183 -3.31 -2.42 9.13
C ILE A 183 -3.64 -3.56 8.18
N HIS A 184 -3.84 -4.74 8.75
CA HIS A 184 -4.20 -5.97 8.04
C HIS A 184 -5.12 -6.83 8.92
N GLY A 185 -5.60 -7.96 8.39
CA GLY A 185 -6.34 -8.92 9.21
C GLY A 185 -5.43 -9.47 10.31
N MET A 186 -5.84 -9.32 11.57
CA MET A 186 -5.12 -9.81 12.75
C MET A 186 -6.11 -10.25 13.83
N LYS A 187 -5.64 -11.06 14.78
CA LYS A 187 -6.48 -11.65 15.83
C LYS A 187 -7.25 -10.62 16.65
N ASP A 188 -6.62 -9.48 16.93
CA ASP A 188 -7.17 -8.44 17.80
C ASP A 188 -7.91 -7.33 17.01
N ALA A 189 -8.23 -7.56 15.73
CA ALA A 189 -8.94 -6.59 14.92
C ALA A 189 -10.46 -6.72 15.08
N ILE A 190 -11.15 -5.58 15.11
CA ILE A 190 -12.61 -5.54 14.91
C ILE A 190 -12.89 -5.65 13.41
N LEU A 191 -13.76 -6.58 13.04
CA LEU A 191 -14.33 -6.69 11.70
C LEU A 191 -15.77 -6.20 11.75
N ALA A 192 -16.05 -5.09 11.09
CA ALA A 192 -17.38 -4.49 11.07
C ALA A 192 -17.86 -4.30 9.63
N PRO A 193 -19.04 -4.82 9.26
CA PRO A 193 -19.68 -4.41 8.02
C PRO A 193 -20.08 -2.94 8.14
N CYS A 194 -19.85 -2.18 7.07
CA CYS A 194 -20.30 -0.80 6.95
C CYS A 194 -21.37 -0.71 5.87
N THR A 195 -22.31 0.20 6.08
CA THR A 195 -23.26 0.62 5.06
C THR A 195 -22.53 1.46 4.00
N ALA A 196 -22.92 1.29 2.73
CA ALA A 196 -22.47 2.12 1.61
C ALA A 196 -23.00 3.56 1.72
#